data_AF-A0A536WJC6-F1
#
_entry.id   AF-A0A536WJC6-F1
#
_cell.length_a   1.000
_cell.length_b   1.000
_cell.length_c   1.000
_cell.angle_alpha   90.00
_cell.angle_beta   90.00
_cell.angle_gamma   90.00
#
_symmetry.space_group_name_H-M   'P 1'
#
loop_
_entity.id
_entity.type
_entity.pdbx_description
1 polymer ?
#
loop_
_entity_poly.entity_id
_entity_poly.type
_entity_poly.pdbx_seq_one_letter_code
_entity_poly.pdbx_strand_id
1 'polypeptide(L)' 'LAAGGTGVAKPLTRRDLEIANALGPELARQGLLLVGLDVIGEYLTEINVTSPTCFQEITQQTGFNVAGMFLDALEAAVK' A
#
# COMPACT_ATOMS: atom_id res chain seq x y z
N LEU A 1 -10.04 12.86 -4.31
CA LEU A 1 -9.12 13.67 -3.49
C LEU A 1 -9.95 14.73 -2.76
N ALA A 2 -9.97 14.70 -1.42
CA ALA A 2 -10.59 15.77 -0.64
C ALA A 2 -9.86 17.10 -0.94
N ALA A 3 -10.50 18.24 -0.67
CA ALA A 3 -9.97 19.57 -0.99
C ALA A 3 -8.75 20.01 -0.13
N GLY A 4 -7.84 19.09 0.23
CA GLY A 4 -6.61 19.34 1.00
C GLY A 4 -5.59 18.22 0.87
N GLY A 5 -4.30 18.58 1.05
CA GLY A 5 -3.12 17.71 0.98
C GLY A 5 -2.63 17.42 -0.45
N THR A 6 -1.37 17.77 -0.77
CA THR A 6 -0.73 17.38 -2.04
C THR A 6 -0.04 16.04 -1.86
N GLY A 7 -0.51 15.00 -2.57
CA GLY A 7 0.14 13.68 -2.57
C GLY A 7 1.43 13.70 -3.38
N VAL A 8 2.54 13.29 -2.77
CA VAL A 8 3.85 13.14 -3.43
C VAL A 8 4.34 11.72 -3.20
N ALA A 9 4.43 10.93 -4.27
CA ALA A 9 5.01 9.60 -4.24
C ALA A 9 6.50 9.69 -3.91
N LYS A 10 6.95 8.86 -2.96
CA LYS A 10 8.33 8.80 -2.51
C LYS A 10 8.78 7.35 -2.35
N PRO A 11 10.07 7.06 -2.47
CA PRO A 11 10.62 5.77 -2.07
C PRO A 11 10.30 5.50 -0.59
N LEU A 12 10.02 4.23 -0.28
CA LEU A 12 9.85 3.77 1.10
C LEU A 12 11.17 3.92 1.86
N THR A 13 11.08 4.44 3.08
CA THR A 13 12.21 4.49 4.01
C THR A 13 12.50 3.10 4.58
N ARG A 14 13.62 2.96 5.29
CA ARG A 14 13.90 1.74 6.05
C ARG A 14 12.78 1.42 7.04
N ARG A 15 12.24 2.44 7.70
CA ARG A 15 11.19 2.26 8.69
C ARG A 15 9.88 1.80 8.07
N ASP A 16 9.50 2.37 6.92
CA ASP A 16 8.30 1.94 6.19
C ASP A 16 8.39 0.44 5.83
N LEU A 17 9.58 0.02 5.36
CA LEU A 17 9.85 -1.39 5.04
C LEU A 17 9.81 -2.27 6.29
N GLU A 18 10.36 -1.84 7.42
CA GLU A 18 10.28 -2.58 8.69
C GLU A 18 8.81 -2.80 9.11
N ILE A 19 7.99 -1.76 9.05
CA ILE A 19 6.55 -1.83 9.39
C ILE A 19 5.83 -2.78 8.43
N ALA A 20 6.01 -2.59 7.13
CA ALA A 20 5.35 -3.42 6.12
C ALA A 20 5.74 -4.90 6.22
N ASN A 21 7.02 -5.21 6.43
CA ASN A 21 7.50 -6.58 6.57
C ASN A 21 7.07 -7.24 7.89
N ALA A 22 6.88 -6.47 8.96
CA ALA A 22 6.37 -6.99 10.22
C ALA A 22 4.88 -7.37 10.13
N LEU A 23 4.07 -6.58 9.42
CA LEU A 23 2.62 -6.77 9.34
C LEU A 23 2.19 -7.68 8.19
N GLY A 24 2.88 -7.60 7.05
CA GLY A 24 2.49 -8.25 5.80
C GLY A 24 2.16 -9.74 5.93
N PRO A 25 3.02 -10.57 6.55
CA PRO A 25 2.76 -12.00 6.70
C PRO A 25 1.47 -12.31 7.47
N GLU A 26 1.20 -11.58 8.55
CA GLU A 26 0.03 -11.81 9.39
C GLU A 26 -1.25 -11.33 8.70
N LEU A 27 -1.22 -10.16 8.04
CA LEU A 27 -2.37 -9.66 7.28
C LEU A 27 -2.72 -10.58 6.10
N ALA A 28 -1.71 -11.09 5.39
CA ALA A 28 -1.90 -12.08 4.33
C ALA A 28 -2.51 -13.39 4.86
N ARG A 29 -2.06 -13.87 6.03
CA ARG A 29 -2.63 -15.05 6.71
C ARG A 29 -4.11 -14.87 7.06
N GLN A 30 -4.54 -13.63 7.29
CA GLN A 30 -5.95 -13.28 7.53
C GLN A 30 -6.77 -13.11 6.23
N GLY A 31 -6.19 -13.37 5.07
CA GLY A 31 -6.86 -13.26 3.77
C GLY A 31 -6.94 -11.84 3.22
N LEU A 32 -6.19 -10.90 3.78
CA LEU A 32 -6.15 -9.52 3.30
C LEU A 32 -5.14 -9.40 2.16
N LEU A 33 -5.64 -9.50 0.93
CA LEU A 33 -4.80 -9.41 -0.29
C LEU A 33 -4.30 -7.99 -0.56
N LEU A 34 -5.09 -6.97 -0.19
CA LEU A 34 -4.77 -5.56 -0.40
C LEU A 34 -5.02 -4.76 0.88
N VAL A 35 -4.00 -4.04 1.34
CA VAL A 35 -4.04 -3.21 2.54
C VAL A 35 -3.26 -1.92 2.30
N GLY A 36 -3.80 -0.80 2.78
CA GLY A 36 -3.08 0.48 2.89
C GLY A 36 -2.54 0.66 4.31
N LEU A 37 -1.30 1.13 4.43
CA LEU A 37 -0.68 1.46 5.71
C LEU A 37 -0.44 2.96 5.79
N ASP A 38 -0.96 3.58 6.84
CA ASP A 38 -0.77 5.01 7.08
C ASP A 38 0.32 5.18 8.14
N VAL A 39 1.38 5.89 7.76
CA VAL A 39 2.55 6.13 8.59
C VAL A 39 2.80 7.63 8.68
N ILE A 40 2.96 8.13 9.91
CA ILE A 40 3.36 9.52 10.18
C ILE A 40 4.67 9.50 10.96
N GLY A 41 5.73 10.02 10.35
CA GLY A 41 7.09 9.89 10.89
C GLY A 41 7.51 8.42 10.91
N GLU A 42 7.77 7.87 12.10
CA GLU A 42 8.24 6.49 12.30
C GLU A 42 7.15 5.54 12.81
N TYR A 43 5.91 6.02 12.89
CA TYR A 43 4.80 5.36 13.58
C TYR A 43 3.66 5.03 12.61
N LEU A 44 3.20 3.78 12.68
CA LEU A 44 1.95 3.35 12.05
C LEU A 44 0.77 3.98 12.80
N THR A 45 -0.15 4.60 12.07
CA THR A 45 -1.34 5.24 12.64
C THR A 45 -2.63 4.53 12.25
N GLU A 46 -2.70 3.92 11.06
CA GLU A 46 -3.91 3.26 10.57
C GLU A 46 -3.58 2.10 9.61
N ILE A 47 -4.48 1.11 9.57
CA ILE A 47 -4.46 -0.01 8.62
C ILE A 47 -5.79 0.00 7.86
N ASN A 48 -5.74 0.34 6.57
CA ASN A 48 -6.89 0.44 5.68
C ASN A 48 -7.13 -0.87 4.91
N VAL A 49 -8.17 -1.62 5.28
CA VAL A 49 -8.42 -2.98 4.75
C VAL A 49 -9.64 -3.10 3.82
N THR A 50 -10.44 -2.04 3.66
CA THR A 50 -11.70 -2.07 2.90
C THR A 50 -11.54 -1.54 1.49
N SER A 51 -11.05 -0.30 1.35
CA SER A 51 -10.86 0.36 0.06
C SER A 51 -9.64 1.28 0.07
N PRO A 52 -8.42 0.73 0.22
CA PRO A 52 -7.20 1.54 0.15
C PRO A 52 -7.02 2.17 -1.24
N THR A 53 -6.52 3.41 -1.28
CA THR A 53 -6.45 4.25 -2.49
C THR A 53 -5.01 4.46 -2.99
N CYS A 54 -4.71 5.59 -3.65
CA CYS A 54 -3.37 6.05 -4.04
C CYS A 54 -2.69 5.34 -5.23
N PHE A 55 -3.33 4.35 -5.85
CA PHE A 55 -2.77 3.64 -7.03
C PHE A 55 -2.52 4.59 -8.20
N GLN A 56 -3.46 5.50 -8.48
CA GLN A 56 -3.36 6.42 -9.60
C GLN A 56 -2.23 7.42 -9.41
N GLU A 57 -2.12 8.02 -8.23
CA GLU A 57 -1.11 9.01 -7.87
C GLU A 57 0.29 8.41 -7.95
N ILE A 58 0.49 7.20 -7.39
CA ILE A 58 1.78 6.50 -7.47
C ILE A 58 2.12 6.18 -8.93
N THR A 59 1.17 5.65 -9.70
CA THR A 59 1.39 5.29 -11.11
C THR A 59 1.76 6.53 -11.94
N GLN A 60 1.04 7.64 -11.77
CA GLN A 60 1.30 8.88 -12.52
C GLN A 60 2.63 9.52 -12.16
N GLN A 61 3.03 9.50 -10.89
CA GLN A 61 4.25 10.18 -10.42
C GLN A 61 5.52 9.35 -10.58
N THR A 62 5.41 8.01 -10.62
CA THR A 62 6.58 7.12 -10.64
C THR A 62 6.67 6.25 -11.89
N GLY A 63 5.58 6.12 -12.66
CA GLY A 63 5.47 5.16 -13.76
C GLY A 63 5.29 3.70 -13.31
N PHE A 64 5.23 3.43 -12.01
CA PHE A 64 5.04 2.08 -11.49
C PHE A 64 3.58 1.62 -11.64
N ASN A 65 3.35 0.51 -12.34
CA ASN A 65 2.01 -0.03 -12.56
C ASN A 65 1.49 -0.77 -11.31
N VAL A 66 0.99 -0.02 -10.33
CA VAL A 66 0.46 -0.57 -9.06
C VAL A 66 -0.70 -1.52 -9.33
N ALA A 67 -1.61 -1.16 -10.25
CA ALA A 67 -2.77 -1.98 -10.59
C ALA A 67 -2.36 -3.33 -11.21
N GLY A 68 -1.36 -3.32 -12.09
CA GLY A 68 -0.79 -4.54 -12.68
C GLY A 68 -0.20 -5.47 -11.62
N MET A 69 0.64 -4.94 -10.72
CA MET A 69 1.20 -5.71 -9.60
C MET A 69 0.10 -6.34 -8.74
N PHE A 70 -0.97 -5.59 -8.44
CA PHE A 70 -2.10 -6.12 -7.68
C PHE A 70 -2.86 -7.21 -8.43
N LEU A 71 -3.10 -7.03 -9.74
CA LEU A 71 -3.77 -8.04 -10.57
C LEU A 71 -2.94 -9.32 -10.67
N ASP A 72 -1.62 -9.23 -10.84
CA ASP A 72 -0.72 -10.38 -10.84
C ASP A 72 -0.81 -11.17 -9.53
N ALA A 73 -0.85 -10.47 -8.39
CA ALA A 73 -1.03 -11.09 -7.07
C ALA A 73 -2.42 -11.73 -6.91
N LEU A 74 -3.47 -11.08 -7.41
CA LEU A 74 -4.83 -11.62 -7.40
C LEU A 74 -4.93 -12.89 -8.24
N GLU A 75 -4.40 -12.88 -9.46
CA GLU A 75 -4.36 -14.05 -10.34
C GLU A 75 -3.61 -15.22 -9.70
N ALA A 76 -2.52 -14.95 -9.00
CA ALA A 76 -1.78 -15.97 -8.27
C ALA A 76 -2.56 -16.54 -7.08
N ALA A 77 -3.39 -15.73 -6.42
CA ALA A 77 -4.17 -16.13 -5.25
C ALA A 77 -5.45 -16.94 -5.59
N VAL A 78 -5.96 -16.81 -6.81
CA VAL A 78 -7.18 -17.51 -7.27
C VAL A 78 -6.90 -18.75 -8.13
N LYS A 79 -5.62 -19.02 -8.44
CA LYS A 79 -5.16 -20.26 -9.09
C LYS A 79 -4.94 -21.35 -8.04
#